data_AF-A0A087DAB3-F1
#
_entry.id   AF-A0A087DAB3-F1
#
_cell.length_a   1.000
_cell.length_b   1.000
_cell.length_c   1.000
_cell.angle_alpha   90.00
_cell.angle_beta   90.00
_cell.angle_gamma   90.00
#
_symmetry.space_group_name_H-M   'P 1'
#
loop_
_entity.id
_entity.type
_entity.pdbx_description
1 polymer ?
#
loop_
_entity_poly.entity_id
_entity_poly.type
_entity_poly.pdbx_seq_one_letter_code
_entity_poly.pdbx_strand_id
1 'polypeptide(L)'
;MNAETSIVTLARSMEVAYSALDAEAGLFYDTTVRVKVHADRYYPDYVAVTLLWLASDHIFHGIEEFTRFRDDFEDRPEERYQQIMDSWPQVFGATEKAMKKLFAPVKPVVKRPPWSLCPRCHKPVWAEEGTVDLRETRLLLKARPHPLWCRVCGQRFEYANSDSLACSSEFSIKETMATLESMFPTEQPSFETLQIESGHDAGEADNG
;
A
#
# COMPACT_ATOMS: atom_id res chain seq x y z
N MET A 1 -22.23 6.87 -17.77
CA MET A 1 -22.33 5.85 -16.71
C MET A 1 -22.23 6.59 -15.39
N ASN A 2 -23.29 6.54 -14.58
CA ASN A 2 -23.27 7.14 -13.24
C ASN A 2 -22.29 6.32 -12.40
N ALA A 3 -21.04 6.80 -12.30
CA ALA A 3 -20.08 6.26 -11.37
C ALA A 3 -20.66 6.50 -9.97
N GLU A 4 -21.10 5.44 -9.31
CA GLU A 4 -21.34 5.48 -7.87
C GLU A 4 -20.10 6.10 -7.24
N THR A 5 -20.33 7.24 -6.57
CA THR A 5 -19.30 8.05 -5.94
C THR A 5 -18.44 7.13 -5.08
N SER A 6 -17.19 6.88 -5.50
CA SER A 6 -16.32 5.87 -4.89
C SER A 6 -15.71 6.36 -3.58
N ILE A 7 -16.56 6.82 -2.67
CA ILE A 7 -16.21 7.24 -1.33
C ILE A 7 -15.72 6.00 -0.57
N VAL A 8 -14.50 6.09 -0.07
CA VAL A 8 -13.90 5.05 0.76
C VAL A 8 -13.53 5.65 2.10
N THR A 9 -13.72 4.88 3.16
CA THR A 9 -13.22 5.24 4.49
C THR A 9 -11.82 4.67 4.65
N LEU A 10 -10.84 5.53 4.89
CA LEU A 10 -9.49 5.14 5.30
C LEU A 10 -9.38 5.36 6.80
N ALA A 11 -8.77 4.40 7.49
CA ALA A 11 -8.65 4.40 8.93
C ALA A 11 -7.21 4.11 9.32
N ARG A 12 -6.72 4.78 10.36
CA ARG A 12 -5.39 4.52 10.91
C ARG A 12 -5.41 4.58 12.42
N SER A 13 -4.91 3.53 13.05
CA SER A 13 -4.69 3.48 14.49
C SER A 13 -3.48 4.34 14.84
N MET A 14 -3.64 5.16 15.87
CA MET A 14 -2.60 6.01 16.43
C MET A 14 -2.06 5.41 17.72
N GLU A 15 -0.80 5.69 18.01
CA GLU A 15 -0.19 5.32 19.28
C GLU A 15 -0.56 6.37 20.34
N VAL A 16 -1.05 5.90 21.48
CA VAL A 16 -1.45 6.74 22.61
C VAL A 16 -0.76 6.21 23.86
N ALA A 17 0.07 7.04 24.47
CA ALA A 17 0.69 6.75 25.74
C ALA A 17 -0.36 6.92 26.87
N TYR A 18 -0.63 5.84 27.59
CA TYR A 18 -1.57 5.83 28.71
C TYR A 18 -0.86 6.13 30.03
N SER A 19 -1.60 6.72 30.98
CA SER A 19 -1.16 6.76 32.36
C SER A 19 -1.20 5.37 32.99
N ALA A 20 -0.40 5.13 34.03
CA ALA A 20 -0.43 3.84 34.76
C ALA A 20 -1.83 3.52 35.30
N LEU A 21 -2.59 4.54 35.73
CA LEU A 21 -3.95 4.41 36.24
C LEU A 21 -4.94 3.95 35.15
N ASP A 22 -4.81 4.46 33.92
CA ASP A 22 -5.68 4.05 32.81
C ASP A 22 -5.39 2.61 32.36
N ALA A 23 -4.12 2.22 32.38
CA ALA A 23 -3.69 0.86 32.07
C ALA A 23 -4.20 -0.15 33.12
N GLU A 24 -4.15 0.21 34.40
CA GLU A 24 -4.64 -0.60 35.52
C GLU A 24 -6.18 -0.75 35.52
N ALA A 25 -6.90 0.24 35.00
CA ALA A 25 -8.36 0.21 34.88
C ALA A 25 -8.88 -0.72 33.75
N GLY A 26 -7.99 -1.26 32.90
CA GLY A 26 -8.37 -2.18 31.82
C GLY A 26 -9.26 -1.55 30.75
N LEU A 27 -9.21 -0.22 30.59
CA LEU A 27 -10.05 0.52 29.65
C LEU A 27 -9.50 0.38 28.23
N PHE A 28 -10.34 -0.07 27.30
CA PHE A 28 -10.01 -0.13 25.88
C PHE A 28 -10.57 1.09 25.16
N TYR A 29 -9.70 1.87 24.52
CA TYR A 29 -10.08 3.08 23.79
C TYR A 29 -9.91 2.88 22.29
N ASP A 30 -10.87 3.36 21.49
CA ASP A 30 -10.70 3.43 20.04
C ASP A 30 -9.70 4.54 19.68
N THR A 31 -8.46 4.16 19.39
CA THR A 31 -7.38 5.06 18.97
C THR A 31 -7.30 5.23 17.45
N THR A 32 -8.39 4.97 16.74
CA THR A 32 -8.44 5.05 15.28
C THR A 32 -8.95 6.41 14.82
N VAL A 33 -8.22 7.03 13.89
CA VAL A 33 -8.66 8.22 13.13
C VAL A 33 -9.12 7.78 11.75
N ARG A 34 -10.24 8.33 11.27
CA ARG A 34 -10.90 7.93 10.03
C ARG A 34 -11.14 9.12 9.12
N VAL A 35 -10.91 8.93 7.82
CA VAL A 35 -11.23 9.94 6.79
C VAL A 35 -12.05 9.31 5.68
N LYS A 36 -13.08 10.02 5.24
CA LYS A 36 -13.86 9.65 4.05
C LYS A 36 -13.32 10.41 2.86
N VAL A 37 -12.96 9.69 1.81
CA VAL A 37 -12.28 10.25 0.64
C VAL A 37 -12.81 9.68 -0.66
N HIS A 38 -12.82 10.49 -1.71
CA HIS A 38 -13.16 10.08 -3.06
C HIS A 38 -11.95 9.48 -3.76
N ALA A 39 -11.97 8.17 -4.01
CA ALA A 39 -10.82 7.47 -4.59
C ALA A 39 -10.54 7.83 -6.06
N ASP A 40 -11.54 8.34 -6.77
CA ASP A 40 -11.52 8.76 -8.18
C ASP A 40 -11.27 10.26 -8.34
N ARG A 41 -11.12 11.00 -7.24
CA ARG A 41 -10.87 12.44 -7.26
C ARG A 41 -9.40 12.73 -7.07
N TYR A 42 -8.87 13.61 -7.93
CA TYR A 42 -7.45 13.97 -7.91
C TYR A 42 -7.09 14.95 -6.79
N TYR A 43 -8.00 15.86 -6.40
CA TYR A 43 -7.87 16.83 -5.31
C TYR A 43 -9.28 17.13 -4.77
N PRO A 44 -9.50 17.28 -3.45
CA PRO A 44 -8.51 17.49 -2.40
C PRO A 44 -8.09 16.24 -1.61
N ASP A 45 -8.68 15.08 -1.88
CA ASP A 45 -8.66 13.92 -0.96
C ASP A 45 -7.27 13.40 -0.55
N TYR A 46 -6.28 13.41 -1.45
CA TYR A 46 -4.92 12.98 -1.09
C TYR A 46 -4.28 13.85 0.00
N VAL A 47 -4.75 15.08 0.21
CA VAL A 47 -4.32 16.00 1.28
C VAL A 47 -4.68 15.38 2.63
N ALA A 48 -5.95 15.00 2.81
CA ALA A 48 -6.42 14.34 4.02
C ALA A 48 -5.64 13.05 4.31
N VAL A 49 -5.40 12.23 3.29
CA VAL A 49 -4.63 10.98 3.43
C VAL A 49 -3.16 11.25 3.77
N THR A 50 -2.56 12.29 3.19
CA THR A 50 -1.18 12.68 3.52
C THR A 50 -1.08 13.17 4.96
N LEU A 51 -2.04 13.99 5.42
CA LEU A 51 -2.07 14.44 6.81
C LEU A 51 -2.27 13.28 7.78
N LEU A 52 -3.19 12.36 7.49
CA LEU A 52 -3.43 11.17 8.32
C LEU A 52 -2.17 10.32 8.41
N TRP A 53 -1.41 10.23 7.31
CA TRP A 53 -0.13 9.54 7.28
C TRP A 53 0.97 10.25 8.04
N LEU A 54 0.96 11.58 8.12
CA LEU A 54 1.91 12.32 8.95
C LEU A 54 1.59 12.19 10.44
N ALA A 55 0.31 12.28 10.79
CA ALA A 55 -0.15 12.18 12.16
C ALA A 55 0.13 10.82 12.81
N SER A 56 0.21 9.75 12.00
CA SER A 56 0.47 8.40 12.52
C SER A 56 1.86 8.15 13.07
N ASP A 57 2.79 9.06 12.82
CA ASP A 57 4.15 8.96 13.37
C ASP A 57 4.23 9.63 14.76
N HIS A 58 3.14 10.25 15.23
CA HIS A 58 3.05 10.91 16.53
C HIS A 58 2.48 9.97 17.60
N ILE A 59 3.08 10.00 18.78
CA ILE A 59 2.58 9.33 19.99
C ILE A 59 1.83 10.36 20.81
N PHE A 60 0.53 10.21 20.94
CA PHE A 60 -0.31 11.12 21.73
C PHE A 60 -0.13 10.85 23.23
N HIS A 61 -0.14 11.91 24.04
CA HIS A 61 0.04 11.79 25.49
C HIS A 61 -1.30 11.86 26.21
N GLY A 62 -1.95 10.70 26.30
CA GLY A 62 -3.24 10.52 26.94
C GLY A 62 -4.42 10.62 25.98
N ILE A 63 -5.55 10.06 26.43
CA ILE A 63 -6.74 9.91 25.57
C ILE A 63 -7.42 11.24 25.26
N GLU A 64 -7.32 12.23 26.15
CA GLU A 64 -7.92 13.54 25.96
C GLU A 64 -7.26 14.31 24.81
N GLU A 65 -5.92 14.30 24.73
CA GLU A 65 -5.18 14.91 23.61
C GLU A 65 -5.55 14.23 22.30
N PHE A 66 -5.50 12.89 22.27
CA PHE A 66 -5.88 12.10 21.11
C PHE A 66 -7.31 12.37 20.66
N THR A 67 -8.27 12.42 21.59
CA THR A 67 -9.69 12.65 21.27
C THR A 67 -9.89 14.02 20.66
N ARG A 68 -9.26 15.06 21.24
CA ARG A 68 -9.32 16.41 20.68
C ARG A 68 -8.71 16.48 19.28
N PHE A 69 -7.58 15.80 19.06
CA PHE A 69 -6.97 15.72 17.73
C PHE A 69 -7.89 15.00 16.75
N ARG A 70 -8.42 13.83 17.11
CA ARG A 70 -9.33 13.06 16.26
C ARG A 70 -10.54 13.89 15.86
N ASP A 71 -11.22 14.50 16.82
CA ASP A 71 -12.45 15.25 16.57
C ASP A 71 -12.18 16.49 15.68
N ASP A 72 -11.02 17.15 15.85
CA ASP A 72 -10.60 18.26 14.98
C ASP A 72 -10.21 17.77 13.57
N PHE A 73 -9.53 16.62 13.49
CA PHE A 73 -9.00 16.06 12.26
C PHE A 73 -10.09 15.44 11.37
N GLU A 74 -11.06 14.74 11.94
CA GLU A 74 -12.11 14.05 11.18
C GLU A 74 -13.13 15.03 10.55
N ASP A 75 -13.15 16.29 10.99
CA ASP A 75 -13.94 17.37 10.39
C ASP A 75 -13.23 18.00 9.17
N ARG A 76 -13.46 17.40 7.99
CA ARG A 76 -13.07 17.92 6.66
C ARG A 76 -11.58 18.32 6.55
N PRO A 77 -10.65 17.39 6.84
CA PRO A 77 -9.21 17.67 6.84
C PRO A 77 -8.66 18.11 5.48
N GLU A 78 -9.32 17.71 4.39
CA GLU A 78 -8.98 18.09 3.02
C GLU A 78 -9.19 19.59 2.74
N GLU A 79 -10.05 20.27 3.51
CA GLU A 79 -10.32 21.70 3.39
C GLU A 79 -9.63 22.51 4.49
N ARG A 80 -9.52 21.93 5.69
CA ARG A 80 -8.99 22.60 6.87
C ARG A 80 -7.51 22.31 7.13
N TYR A 81 -6.79 21.72 6.16
CA TYR A 81 -5.42 21.25 6.35
C TYR A 81 -4.46 22.26 6.98
N GLN A 82 -4.52 23.55 6.60
CA GLN A 82 -3.67 24.59 7.20
C GLN A 82 -4.01 24.81 8.67
N GLN A 83 -5.30 25.00 8.98
CA GLN A 83 -5.77 25.21 10.35
C GLN A 83 -5.41 24.03 11.26
N ILE A 84 -5.57 22.80 10.75
CA ILE A 84 -5.22 21.58 11.49
C ILE A 84 -3.71 21.54 11.77
N MET A 85 -2.87 21.81 10.76
CA MET A 85 -1.42 21.82 10.97
C MET A 85 -0.98 22.90 11.97
N ASP A 86 -1.58 24.09 11.90
CA ASP A 86 -1.26 25.20 12.79
C ASP A 86 -1.77 24.96 14.22
N SER A 87 -2.87 24.23 14.39
CA SER A 87 -3.43 23.86 15.69
C SER A 87 -2.69 22.70 16.36
N TRP A 88 -1.97 21.88 15.58
CA TRP A 88 -1.25 20.68 16.05
C TRP A 88 0.22 20.66 15.61
N PRO A 89 1.02 21.69 15.95
CA PRO A 89 2.42 21.78 15.52
C PRO A 89 3.28 20.64 16.07
N GLN A 90 2.92 20.05 17.21
CA GLN A 90 3.61 18.89 17.78
C GLN A 90 3.38 17.60 16.98
N VAL A 91 2.25 17.50 16.27
CA VAL A 91 1.90 16.33 15.44
C VAL A 91 2.58 16.45 14.06
N PHE A 92 2.53 17.62 13.44
CA PHE A 92 2.99 17.82 12.06
C PHE A 92 4.41 18.39 11.94
N GLY A 93 4.95 18.94 13.03
CA GLY A 93 6.24 19.62 13.07
C GLY A 93 6.23 20.91 12.23
N ALA A 94 7.35 21.21 11.57
CA ALA A 94 7.47 22.40 10.75
C ALA A 94 6.50 22.40 9.56
N THR A 95 5.61 23.40 9.50
CA THR A 95 4.56 23.53 8.47
C THR A 95 5.11 23.43 7.05
N GLU A 96 6.26 24.02 6.77
CA GLU A 96 6.90 23.93 5.44
C GLU A 96 7.21 22.48 5.03
N LYS A 97 7.72 21.67 5.96
CA LYS A 97 8.04 20.25 5.72
C LYS A 97 6.78 19.44 5.47
N ALA A 98 5.71 19.71 6.22
CA ALA A 98 4.41 19.09 6.02
C ALA A 98 3.83 19.49 4.65
N MET A 99 3.79 20.78 4.34
CA MET A 99 3.30 21.31 3.06
C MET A 99 4.03 20.72 1.84
N LYS A 100 5.36 20.55 1.94
CA LYS A 100 6.16 19.89 0.89
C LYS A 100 5.74 18.44 0.65
N LYS A 101 5.31 17.72 1.70
CA LYS A 101 4.80 16.35 1.60
C LYS A 101 3.36 16.32 1.08
N LEU A 102 2.49 17.21 1.56
CA LEU A 102 1.11 17.35 1.08
C LEU A 102 1.13 17.57 -0.43
N PHE A 103 1.80 18.61 -0.90
CA PHE A 103 1.79 19.01 -2.30
C PHE A 103 2.96 18.44 -3.11
N ALA A 104 3.56 17.34 -2.64
CA ALA A 104 4.63 16.65 -3.36
C ALA A 104 4.19 16.36 -4.81
N PRO A 105 5.08 16.52 -5.80
CA PRO A 105 4.73 16.29 -7.20
C PRO A 105 4.28 14.85 -7.42
N VAL A 106 3.56 14.64 -8.53
CA VAL A 106 3.28 13.28 -9.02
C VAL A 106 4.58 12.53 -9.24
N LYS A 107 4.55 11.22 -9.01
CA LYS A 107 5.71 10.35 -9.20
C LYS A 107 5.29 9.04 -9.87
N PRO A 108 6.15 8.45 -10.70
CA PRO A 108 5.91 7.11 -11.21
C PRO A 108 5.94 6.09 -10.06
N VAL A 109 5.14 5.03 -10.17
CA VAL A 109 5.19 3.92 -9.20
C VAL A 109 6.43 3.08 -9.39
N VAL A 110 6.83 2.37 -8.34
CA VAL A 110 7.93 1.41 -8.40
C VAL A 110 7.36 0.06 -8.81
N LYS A 111 8.03 -0.70 -9.69
CA LYS A 111 7.52 -1.94 -10.34
C LYS A 111 6.27 -1.72 -11.21
N ARG A 112 5.94 -2.73 -12.01
CA ARG A 112 4.75 -2.74 -12.88
C ARG A 112 3.50 -3.28 -12.17
N PRO A 113 2.30 -2.85 -12.57
CA PRO A 113 1.06 -3.45 -12.09
C PRO A 113 1.04 -4.96 -12.38
N PRO A 114 0.41 -5.80 -11.53
CA PRO A 114 -0.33 -5.45 -10.31
C PRO A 114 0.54 -5.21 -9.07
N TRP A 115 1.82 -5.56 -9.10
CA TRP A 115 2.72 -5.55 -7.93
C TRP A 115 3.45 -4.22 -7.75
N SER A 116 2.89 -3.13 -8.29
CA SER A 116 3.47 -1.80 -8.11
C SER A 116 3.42 -1.36 -6.66
N LEU A 117 4.45 -0.61 -6.26
CA LEU A 117 4.61 -0.04 -4.94
C LEU A 117 4.57 1.49 -5.01
N CYS A 118 4.04 2.11 -3.97
CA CYS A 118 4.09 3.56 -3.80
C CYS A 118 5.56 4.04 -3.71
N PRO A 119 5.99 5.06 -4.47
CA PRO A 119 7.37 5.55 -4.44
C PRO A 119 7.71 6.35 -3.17
N ARG A 120 6.73 6.60 -2.29
CA ARG A 120 6.91 7.31 -1.02
C ARG A 120 6.95 6.37 0.17
N CYS A 121 5.95 5.49 0.29
CA CYS A 121 5.81 4.61 1.46
C CYS A 121 6.09 3.14 1.16
N HIS A 122 6.40 2.79 -0.10
CA HIS A 122 6.67 1.42 -0.57
C HIS A 122 5.55 0.40 -0.31
N LYS A 123 4.37 0.84 0.13
CA LYS A 123 3.21 -0.03 0.27
C LYS A 123 2.64 -0.41 -1.10
N PRO A 124 2.09 -1.63 -1.26
CA PRO A 124 1.43 -2.06 -2.47
C PRO A 124 0.33 -1.10 -2.91
N VAL A 125 0.25 -0.83 -4.20
CA VAL A 125 -0.82 0.00 -4.79
C VAL A 125 -2.09 -0.83 -5.00
N TRP A 126 -1.94 -2.08 -5.43
CA TRP A 126 -3.05 -3.03 -5.62
C TRP A 126 -2.88 -4.29 -4.78
N ALA A 127 -1.83 -5.07 -5.04
CA ALA A 127 -1.63 -6.38 -4.45
C ALA A 127 -0.16 -6.60 -4.04
N GLU A 128 0.05 -7.39 -2.99
CA GLU A 128 1.38 -7.81 -2.54
C GLU A 128 1.80 -9.11 -3.22
N GLU A 129 2.99 -9.11 -3.79
CA GLU A 129 3.56 -10.24 -4.53
C GLU A 129 3.80 -11.44 -3.60
N GLY A 130 3.29 -12.62 -3.99
CA GLY A 130 3.41 -13.84 -3.19
C GLY A 130 2.44 -13.96 -2.00
N THR A 131 1.76 -12.87 -1.62
CA THR A 131 0.78 -12.88 -0.51
C THR A 131 -0.66 -12.93 -1.01
N VAL A 132 -0.98 -12.15 -2.05
CA VAL A 132 -2.35 -12.01 -2.55
C VAL A 132 -2.60 -12.98 -3.70
N ASP A 133 -3.71 -13.71 -3.64
CA ASP A 133 -4.11 -14.66 -4.68
C ASP A 133 -4.34 -13.97 -6.03
N LEU A 134 -4.06 -14.68 -7.14
CA LEU A 134 -4.18 -14.12 -8.49
C LEU A 134 -5.62 -13.76 -8.86
N ARG A 135 -6.62 -14.53 -8.39
CA ARG A 135 -8.03 -14.24 -8.62
C ARG A 135 -8.44 -12.98 -7.87
N GLU A 136 -8.01 -12.83 -6.63
CA GLU A 136 -8.24 -11.63 -5.83
C GLU A 136 -7.57 -10.40 -6.46
N THR A 137 -6.32 -10.55 -6.90
CA THR A 137 -5.58 -9.51 -7.62
C THR A 137 -6.35 -9.02 -8.85
N ARG A 138 -6.94 -9.96 -9.63
CA ARG A 138 -7.77 -9.61 -10.79
C ARG A 138 -9.03 -8.83 -10.41
N LEU A 139 -9.67 -9.16 -9.28
CA LEU A 139 -10.83 -8.43 -8.78
C LEU A 139 -10.45 -7.02 -8.33
N LEU A 140 -9.31 -6.88 -7.63
CA LEU A 140 -8.79 -5.58 -7.19
C LEU A 140 -8.49 -4.65 -8.35
N LEU A 141 -7.84 -5.16 -9.41
CA LEU A 141 -7.58 -4.39 -10.63
C LEU A 141 -8.88 -3.94 -11.32
N LYS A 142 -9.89 -4.81 -11.40
CA LYS A 142 -11.21 -4.45 -11.96
C LYS A 142 -11.92 -3.39 -11.13
N ALA A 143 -11.83 -3.48 -9.81
CA ALA A 143 -12.48 -2.53 -8.91
C ALA A 143 -11.79 -1.17 -8.90
N ARG A 144 -10.47 -1.12 -9.14
CA ARG A 144 -9.64 0.08 -9.00
C ARG A 144 -8.61 0.16 -10.14
N PRO A 145 -9.05 0.33 -11.39
CA PRO A 145 -8.15 0.28 -12.54
C PRO A 145 -7.18 1.47 -12.60
N HIS A 146 -7.58 2.63 -12.05
CA HIS A 146 -6.81 3.88 -12.15
C HIS A 146 -6.63 4.55 -10.76
N PRO A 147 -5.68 4.09 -9.93
CA PRO A 147 -5.38 4.76 -8.68
C PRO A 147 -4.73 6.13 -8.96
N LEU A 148 -5.33 7.22 -8.48
CA LEU A 148 -4.77 8.57 -8.65
C LEU A 148 -3.71 8.90 -7.59
N TRP A 149 -3.83 8.30 -6.41
CA TRP A 149 -2.94 8.53 -5.27
C TRP A 149 -2.90 7.31 -4.34
N CYS A 150 -1.86 7.24 -3.52
CA CYS A 150 -1.63 6.15 -2.57
C CYS A 150 -2.61 6.22 -1.39
N ARG A 151 -3.37 5.15 -1.17
CA ARG A 151 -4.34 5.05 -0.06
C ARG A 151 -3.72 5.01 1.34
N VAL A 152 -2.41 4.86 1.43
CA VAL A 152 -1.69 4.83 2.72
C VAL A 152 -1.12 6.20 3.06
N CYS A 153 -0.53 6.90 2.08
CA CYS A 153 0.25 8.11 2.35
C CYS A 153 -0.12 9.34 1.52
N GLY A 154 -1.08 9.25 0.60
CA GLY A 154 -1.52 10.34 -0.26
C GLY A 154 -0.54 10.71 -1.38
N GLN A 155 0.47 9.88 -1.69
CA GLN A 155 1.34 10.11 -2.85
C GLN A 155 0.56 10.01 -4.15
N ARG A 156 0.49 11.12 -4.88
CA ARG A 156 -0.09 11.17 -6.22
C ARG A 156 0.80 10.44 -7.22
N PHE A 157 0.17 9.74 -8.14
CA PHE A 157 0.87 8.96 -9.14
C PHE A 157 0.86 9.66 -10.49
N GLU A 158 1.98 9.53 -11.18
CA GLU A 158 2.12 9.98 -12.56
C GLU A 158 1.54 8.95 -13.51
N TYR A 159 0.94 9.43 -14.59
CA TYR A 159 0.40 8.63 -15.68
C TYR A 159 1.17 8.98 -16.95
N ALA A 160 1.69 7.97 -17.65
CA ALA A 160 2.42 8.17 -18.89
C ALA A 160 1.46 8.50 -20.06
N ASN A 161 0.25 7.93 -20.01
CA ASN A 161 -0.84 8.14 -20.95
C ASN A 161 -2.16 8.19 -20.16
N SER A 162 -3.30 8.42 -20.82
CA SER A 162 -4.61 8.45 -20.14
C SER A 162 -4.99 7.16 -19.39
N ASP A 163 -4.32 6.05 -19.68
CA ASP A 163 -4.68 4.72 -19.20
C ASP A 163 -3.50 3.92 -18.62
N SER A 164 -2.30 4.50 -18.58
CA SER A 164 -1.09 3.81 -18.12
C SER A 164 -0.43 4.55 -16.95
N LEU A 165 -0.38 3.87 -15.81
CA LEU A 165 0.38 4.35 -14.66
C LEU A 165 1.87 4.36 -15.02
N ALA A 166 2.53 5.51 -14.88
CA ALA A 166 3.97 5.60 -15.14
C ALA A 166 4.72 4.74 -14.10
N CYS A 167 5.71 3.97 -14.55
CA CYS A 167 6.51 3.12 -13.68
C CYS A 167 8.00 3.41 -13.85
N SER A 168 8.74 3.43 -12.74
CA SER A 168 10.17 3.77 -12.71
C SER A 168 11.09 2.59 -13.00
N SER A 169 10.56 1.44 -13.40
CA SER A 169 11.35 0.20 -13.55
C SER A 169 12.11 0.15 -14.88
N GLU A 170 13.42 0.38 -14.80
CA GLU A 170 14.44 -0.32 -15.59
C GLU A 170 14.79 -1.60 -14.83
N PHE A 171 14.64 -2.79 -15.44
CA PHE A 171 14.89 -4.05 -14.75
C PHE A 171 16.38 -4.41 -14.77
N SER A 172 16.93 -4.80 -13.62
CA SER A 172 18.24 -5.44 -13.56
C SER A 172 18.13 -6.92 -13.97
N ILE A 173 19.18 -7.49 -14.58
CA ILE A 173 19.21 -8.92 -14.98
C ILE A 173 18.85 -9.85 -13.82
N LYS A 174 19.22 -9.49 -12.59
CA LYS A 174 18.94 -10.27 -11.38
C LYS A 174 17.45 -10.33 -11.03
N GLU A 175 16.71 -9.26 -11.23
CA GLU A 175 15.25 -9.23 -11.03
C GLU A 175 14.50 -9.99 -12.11
N THR A 176 15.01 -9.94 -13.36
CA THR A 176 14.52 -10.79 -14.46
C THR A 176 14.71 -12.28 -14.13
N MET A 177 15.88 -12.66 -13.60
CA MET A 177 16.16 -14.05 -13.22
C MET A 177 15.28 -14.53 -12.06
N ALA A 178 15.09 -13.72 -11.01
CA ALA A 178 14.20 -14.08 -9.90
C ALA A 178 12.72 -14.20 -10.31
N THR A 179 12.28 -13.38 -11.29
CA THR A 179 10.94 -13.48 -11.88
C THR A 179 10.79 -14.74 -12.74
N LEU A 180 11.83 -15.13 -13.48
CA LEU A 180 11.82 -16.38 -14.23
C LEU A 180 11.79 -17.60 -13.30
N GLU A 181 12.61 -17.60 -12.26
CA GLU A 181 12.65 -18.69 -11.26
C GLU A 181 11.33 -18.84 -10.50
N SER A 182 10.59 -17.76 -10.24
CA SER A 182 9.28 -17.82 -9.59
C SER A 182 8.14 -18.25 -10.53
N MET A 183 8.30 -18.06 -11.84
CA MET A 183 7.34 -18.50 -12.86
C MET A 183 7.49 -19.97 -13.24
N PHE A 184 8.68 -20.55 -13.05
CA PHE A 184 8.97 -21.96 -13.25
C PHE A 184 9.40 -22.59 -11.92
N PRO A 185 8.46 -22.90 -11.00
CA PRO A 185 8.78 -23.76 -9.88
C PRO A 185 9.38 -25.04 -10.46
N THR A 186 10.63 -25.32 -10.10
CA THR A 186 11.39 -26.49 -10.52
C THR A 186 10.43 -27.67 -10.54
N GLU A 187 10.21 -28.24 -11.74
CA GLU A 187 9.44 -29.46 -11.89
C GLU A 187 9.95 -30.44 -10.83
N GLN A 188 9.12 -30.74 -9.84
CA GLN A 188 9.37 -31.91 -9.01
C GLN A 188 9.44 -33.07 -9.98
N PRO A 189 10.54 -33.83 -10.05
CA PRO A 189 10.54 -35.03 -10.86
C PRO A 189 9.41 -35.90 -10.32
N SER A 190 8.38 -36.14 -11.15
CA SER A 190 7.38 -37.13 -10.82
C SER A 190 8.10 -38.47 -10.70
N PHE A 191 7.60 -39.34 -9.82
CA PHE A 191 8.18 -40.65 -9.51
C PHE A 191 8.23 -41.60 -10.73
N GLU A 192 7.72 -41.18 -11.90
CA GLU A 192 7.69 -41.96 -13.14
C GLU A 192 9.04 -41.95 -13.90
N THR A 193 9.96 -41.02 -13.61
CA THR A 193 11.25 -40.94 -14.34
C THR A 193 12.37 -41.78 -13.74
N LEU A 194 12.12 -42.53 -12.64
CA LEU A 194 13.13 -43.41 -12.01
C LEU A 194 13.06 -44.89 -12.46
N GLN A 195 12.26 -45.24 -13.48
CA GLN A 195 12.18 -46.61 -14.01
C GLN A 195 12.58 -46.75 -15.49
N ILE A 196 13.50 -45.93 -16.00
CA ILE A 196 14.03 -46.12 -17.37
C ILE A 196 15.52 -46.51 -17.39
N GLU A 197 16.22 -46.54 -16.24
CA GLU A 197 17.64 -46.95 -16.20
C GLU A 197 17.90 -48.31 -15.51
N SER A 198 16.90 -49.19 -15.44
CA SER A 198 17.07 -50.54 -14.87
C SER A 198 16.49 -51.67 -15.73
N GLY A 199 16.48 -51.50 -17.05
CA GLY A 199 15.93 -52.51 -17.98
C GLY A 199 16.60 -52.64 -19.35
N HIS A 200 17.88 -52.27 -19.49
CA HIS A 200 18.61 -52.49 -20.76
C HIS A 200 20.01 -53.12 -20.55
N ASP A 201 20.07 -54.13 -19.69
CA ASP A 201 21.20 -55.07 -19.63
C ASP A 201 20.64 -56.51 -19.60
N ALA A 202 20.21 -57.00 -20.76
CA ALA A 202 20.03 -58.43 -21.05
C ALA A 202 19.79 -58.63 -22.55
N GLY A 203 20.79 -59.13 -23.27
CA GLY A 203 20.59 -59.62 -24.65
C GLY A 203 21.83 -59.54 -25.53
N GLU A 204 22.85 -60.34 -25.20
CA GLU A 204 23.98 -60.67 -26.07
C GLU A 204 23.55 -61.11 -27.47
N ALA A 205 24.27 -60.57 -28.46
CA ALA A 205 24.88 -61.24 -29.61
C ALA A 205 24.31 -62.58 -30.09
N ASP A 206 23.81 -62.62 -31.33
CA ASP A 206 24.18 -63.68 -32.30
C ASP A 206 23.82 -63.28 -33.76
N ASN A 207 24.84 -63.25 -34.63
CA ASN A 207 24.86 -63.58 -36.07
C ASN A 207 25.96 -62.79 -36.80
N GLY A 208 27.11 -63.45 -37.00
CA GLY A 208 28.21 -63.00 -37.85
C GLY A 208 29.49 -63.77 -37.62
#